data_AF-A0AAP5AJU4-F1
#
_entry.id   AF-A0AAP5AJU4-F1
#
_cell.length_a   1.000
_cell.length_b   1.000
_cell.length_c   1.000
_cell.angle_alpha   90.00
_cell.angle_beta   90.00
_cell.angle_gamma   90.00
#
_symmetry.space_group_name_H-M   'P 1'
#
loop_
_entity.id
_entity.type
_entity.pdbx_description
1 polymer ?
#
loop_
_entity_poly.entity_id
_entity_poly.type
_entity_poly.pdbx_seq_one_letter_code
_entity_poly.pdbx_strand_id
1 'polypeptide(L)'
;MKQILGVKYASPLEREYEAWIVAGIEAYLKNVGLRYAIWAIGSSQEKVWPADEKLSVGSKIVGLQFKRAKLATSGAVGKDRLKWTFNQPAGQLALVSSTPEIFYCLPTFINRDLRSEALHHCLFWRPDPSDLNNNAWYDNSAAKTPYKQLDESMRWGLFFERLMYCDIGKKVGGSGDVDSLTAKIAAFYQRETILRAIESEHEGNLDGEEGTYVLVIERSE
;
A
#
# COMPACT_ATOMS: atom_id res chain seq x y z
N MET A 1 9.13 42.16 -21.58
CA MET A 1 9.46 40.88 -20.94
C MET A 1 8.17 40.11 -20.71
N LYS A 2 7.98 38.96 -21.37
CA LYS A 2 6.82 38.10 -21.12
C LYS A 2 6.98 37.49 -19.73
N GLN A 3 6.04 37.77 -18.83
CA GLN A 3 5.86 37.02 -17.60
C GLN A 3 5.74 35.53 -17.98
N ILE A 4 6.77 34.75 -17.68
CA ILE A 4 6.67 33.30 -17.71
C ILE A 4 5.68 32.96 -16.62
N LEU A 5 4.45 32.62 -17.01
CA LEU A 5 3.43 32.03 -16.14
C LEU A 5 4.13 30.92 -15.34
N GLY A 6 4.38 31.19 -14.06
CA GLY A 6 4.98 30.21 -13.17
C GLY A 6 4.09 28.98 -13.19
N VAL A 7 4.58 27.89 -13.79
CA VAL A 7 3.89 26.61 -13.78
C VAL A 7 3.78 26.21 -12.31
N LYS A 8 2.62 26.48 -11.71
CA LYS A 8 2.25 25.93 -10.41
C LYS A 8 2.06 24.44 -10.63
N TYR A 9 3.16 23.68 -10.61
CA TYR A 9 3.11 22.24 -10.42
C TYR A 9 2.52 22.01 -9.03
N ALA A 10 1.19 21.89 -8.96
CA ALA A 10 0.53 21.48 -7.74
C ALA A 10 0.92 20.03 -7.48
N SER A 11 1.64 19.79 -6.38
CA SER A 11 1.98 18.43 -5.96
C SER A 11 0.71 17.62 -5.78
N PRO A 12 0.64 16.38 -6.31
CA PRO A 12 -0.51 15.52 -6.14
C PRO A 12 -0.88 15.31 -4.67
N LEU A 13 -2.17 15.17 -4.41
CA LEU A 13 -2.71 14.71 -3.14
C LEU A 13 -2.39 13.22 -2.93
N GLU A 14 -2.44 12.75 -1.69
CA GLU A 14 -2.20 11.34 -1.37
C GLU A 14 -3.18 10.42 -2.10
N ARG A 15 -4.48 10.76 -2.10
CA ARG A 15 -5.52 10.05 -2.86
C ARG A 15 -5.32 10.07 -4.38
N GLU A 16 -4.65 11.08 -4.92
CA GLU A 16 -4.32 11.08 -6.36
C GLU A 16 -3.24 10.03 -6.66
N TYR A 17 -2.21 9.92 -5.80
CA TYR A 17 -1.20 8.86 -5.95
C TYR A 17 -1.81 7.47 -5.80
N GLU A 18 -2.64 7.27 -4.78
CA GLU A 18 -3.39 6.04 -4.55
C GLU A 18 -4.14 5.62 -5.82
N ALA A 19 -5.01 6.48 -6.34
CA ALA A 19 -5.79 6.20 -7.54
C ALA A 19 -4.92 5.85 -8.77
N TRP A 20 -3.83 6.59 -9.01
CA TRP A 20 -2.97 6.33 -10.18
C TRP A 20 -2.14 5.06 -10.04
N ILE A 21 -1.64 4.77 -8.85
CA ILE A 21 -0.84 3.56 -8.60
C ILE A 21 -1.74 2.33 -8.64
N VAL A 22 -2.92 2.38 -8.01
CA VAL A 22 -3.92 1.31 -8.05
C VAL A 22 -4.33 1.02 -9.49
N ALA A 23 -4.70 2.04 -10.28
CA ALA A 23 -5.04 1.87 -11.69
C ALA A 23 -3.89 1.23 -12.50
N GLY A 24 -2.63 1.57 -12.18
CA GLY A 24 -1.46 0.93 -12.77
C GLY A 24 -1.33 -0.55 -12.39
N ILE A 25 -1.59 -0.91 -11.12
CA ILE A 25 -1.56 -2.29 -10.63
C ILE A 25 -2.64 -3.10 -11.35
N GLU A 26 -3.86 -2.58 -11.42
CA GLU A 26 -4.98 -3.20 -12.12
C GLU A 26 -4.67 -3.47 -13.58
N ALA A 27 -4.15 -2.45 -14.30
CA ALA A 27 -3.75 -2.58 -15.69
C ALA A 27 -2.67 -3.66 -15.87
N TYR A 28 -1.65 -3.67 -14.99
CA TYR A 28 -0.60 -4.69 -15.01
C TYR A 28 -1.16 -6.10 -14.81
N LEU A 29 -1.97 -6.32 -13.77
CA LEU A 29 -2.51 -7.64 -13.43
C LEU A 29 -3.47 -8.15 -14.50
N LYS A 30 -4.31 -7.25 -15.06
CA LYS A 30 -5.18 -7.55 -16.20
C LYS A 30 -4.38 -7.95 -17.43
N ASN A 31 -3.29 -7.24 -17.74
CA ASN A 31 -2.43 -7.55 -18.89
C ASN A 31 -1.68 -8.87 -18.73
N VAL A 32 -1.28 -9.24 -17.52
CA VAL A 32 -0.63 -10.53 -17.22
C VAL A 32 -1.67 -11.68 -17.10
N GLY A 33 -2.97 -11.37 -17.10
CA GLY A 33 -4.04 -12.36 -17.05
C GLY A 33 -4.26 -12.98 -15.67
N LEU A 34 -3.89 -12.28 -14.61
CA LEU A 34 -4.06 -12.74 -13.23
C LEU A 34 -5.39 -12.28 -12.66
N ARG A 35 -6.05 -13.18 -11.92
CA ARG A 35 -7.21 -12.82 -11.10
C ARG A 35 -6.73 -12.04 -9.89
N TYR A 36 -7.34 -10.89 -9.68
CA TYR A 36 -7.02 -10.01 -8.57
C TYR A 36 -8.28 -9.36 -8.01
N ALA A 37 -8.14 -8.79 -6.83
CA ALA A 37 -9.17 -8.05 -6.13
C ALA A 37 -8.50 -6.91 -5.34
N ILE A 38 -8.95 -5.67 -5.51
CA ILE A 38 -8.44 -4.50 -4.78
C ILE A 38 -9.61 -3.81 -4.11
N TRP A 39 -9.46 -3.47 -2.84
CA TRP A 39 -10.51 -2.82 -2.06
C TRP A 39 -9.93 -1.87 -1.04
N ALA A 40 -10.55 -0.70 -0.95
CA ALA A 40 -10.20 0.31 0.05
C ALA A 40 -10.54 -0.18 1.46
N ILE A 41 -9.65 0.10 2.41
CA ILE A 41 -9.83 -0.20 3.82
C ILE A 41 -10.48 0.99 4.50
N GLY A 42 -11.54 0.73 5.26
CA GLY A 42 -12.23 1.76 6.02
C GLY A 42 -11.41 2.28 7.19
N SER A 43 -11.62 3.53 7.59
CA SER A 43 -10.93 4.18 8.72
C SER A 43 -11.10 3.45 10.07
N SER A 44 -12.18 2.69 10.25
CA SER A 44 -12.39 1.83 11.42
C SER A 44 -11.50 0.58 11.42
N GLN A 45 -11.15 0.08 10.23
CA GLN A 45 -10.32 -1.10 10.00
C GLN A 45 -8.83 -0.77 10.00
N GLU A 46 -8.43 0.45 9.62
CA GLU A 46 -7.03 0.93 9.65
C GLU A 46 -6.33 0.77 11.02
N LYS A 47 -7.11 0.77 12.11
CA LYS A 47 -6.59 0.54 13.48
C LYS A 47 -6.04 -0.88 13.68
N VAL A 48 -6.53 -1.84 12.91
CA VAL A 48 -6.18 -3.26 12.99
C VAL A 48 -5.33 -3.68 11.79
N TRP A 49 -5.62 -3.11 10.62
CA TRP A 49 -4.90 -3.35 9.37
C TRP A 49 -4.51 -2.00 8.76
N PRO A 50 -3.33 -1.43 9.10
CA PRO A 50 -2.93 -0.07 8.72
C PRO A 50 -2.51 0.03 7.25
N ALA A 51 -3.45 -0.20 6.35
CA ALA A 51 -3.32 -0.02 4.90
C ALA A 51 -4.49 0.83 4.40
N ASP A 52 -4.30 1.55 3.29
CA ASP A 52 -5.40 2.25 2.62
C ASP A 52 -6.10 1.30 1.64
N GLU A 53 -5.35 0.37 1.03
CA GLU A 53 -5.84 -0.59 0.06
C GLU A 53 -5.42 -2.02 0.41
N LYS A 54 -6.30 -3.00 0.16
CA LYS A 54 -6.00 -4.43 0.23
C LYS A 54 -5.95 -5.01 -1.18
N LEU A 55 -4.78 -5.51 -1.57
CA LEU A 55 -4.57 -6.26 -2.80
C LEU A 55 -4.62 -7.76 -2.51
N SER A 56 -5.51 -8.46 -3.21
CA SER A 56 -5.56 -9.91 -3.32
C SER A 56 -5.14 -10.31 -4.73
N VAL A 57 -4.14 -11.17 -4.87
CA VAL A 57 -3.71 -11.73 -6.16
C VAL A 57 -3.34 -13.21 -5.99
N GLY A 58 -4.05 -14.09 -6.70
CA GLY A 58 -3.97 -15.52 -6.45
C GLY A 58 -4.35 -15.86 -4.99
N SER A 59 -3.42 -16.45 -4.24
CA SER A 59 -3.57 -16.75 -2.80
C SER A 59 -2.80 -15.77 -1.90
N LYS A 60 -2.35 -14.62 -2.44
CA LYS A 60 -1.57 -13.61 -1.72
C LYS A 60 -2.46 -12.45 -1.32
N ILE A 61 -2.31 -12.02 -0.07
CA ILE A 61 -2.96 -10.82 0.46
C ILE A 61 -1.85 -9.86 0.87
N VAL A 62 -1.96 -8.62 0.42
CA VAL A 62 -1.01 -7.53 0.69
C VAL A 62 -1.80 -6.28 1.05
N GLY A 63 -1.37 -5.58 2.11
CA GLY A 63 -1.84 -4.23 2.39
C GLY A 63 -0.92 -3.19 1.75
N LEU A 64 -1.51 -2.18 1.12
CA LEU A 64 -0.82 -1.05 0.52
C LEU A 64 -1.16 0.22 1.31
N GLN A 65 -0.16 0.80 1.97
CA GLN A 65 -0.29 2.07 2.69
C GLN A 65 0.39 3.17 1.89
N PHE A 66 -0.37 4.09 1.33
CA PHE A 66 0.17 5.18 0.54
C PHE A 66 0.73 6.29 1.43
N LYS A 67 1.81 6.92 0.94
CA LYS A 67 2.29 8.19 1.47
C LYS A 67 2.61 9.16 0.37
N ARG A 68 2.13 10.39 0.51
CA ARG A 68 2.47 11.48 -0.39
C ARG A 68 3.96 11.84 -0.31
N ALA A 69 4.58 11.96 -1.48
CA ALA A 69 5.90 12.57 -1.62
C ALA A 69 5.85 14.08 -1.33
N LYS A 70 6.80 14.57 -0.53
CA LYS A 70 6.95 16.00 -0.19
C LYS A 70 8.35 16.47 -0.55
N LEU A 71 8.46 17.73 -0.99
CA LEU A 71 9.77 18.38 -1.08
C LEU A 71 10.25 18.76 0.31
N ALA A 72 11.51 18.47 0.61
CA ALA A 72 12.05 18.66 1.94
C ALA A 72 12.31 20.12 2.35
N THR A 73 12.52 21.03 1.38
CA THR A 73 12.84 22.45 1.59
C THR A 73 12.13 23.34 0.57
N SER A 74 11.84 24.59 0.95
CA SER A 74 11.51 25.67 0.02
C SER A 74 12.75 26.01 -0.82
N GLY A 75 12.75 25.61 -2.08
CA GLY A 75 13.88 25.82 -2.99
C GLY A 75 13.67 25.14 -4.34
N ALA A 76 14.65 25.29 -5.24
CA ALA A 76 14.58 24.74 -6.60
C ALA A 76 14.25 23.24 -6.60
N VAL A 77 13.31 22.85 -7.47
CA VAL A 77 12.77 21.49 -7.60
C VAL A 77 13.88 20.54 -8.09
N GLY A 78 14.34 19.67 -7.20
CA GLY A 78 15.22 18.55 -7.52
C GLY A 78 14.60 17.24 -7.08
N LYS A 79 14.67 16.19 -7.93
CA LYS A 79 14.14 14.84 -7.63
C LYS A 79 14.84 14.18 -6.43
N ASP A 80 16.05 14.62 -6.14
CA ASP A 80 16.90 14.28 -5.01
C ASP A 80 16.34 14.78 -3.66
N ARG A 81 15.24 15.54 -3.63
CA ARG A 81 14.74 16.17 -2.39
C ARG A 81 13.37 15.67 -1.94
N LEU A 82 12.98 14.49 -2.40
CA LEU A 82 11.73 13.85 -1.99
C LEU A 82 11.88 13.17 -0.64
N LYS A 83 10.92 13.44 0.24
CA LYS A 83 10.79 12.80 1.54
C LYS A 83 9.37 12.30 1.76
N TRP A 84 9.25 11.31 2.63
CA TRP A 84 7.99 10.83 3.19
C TRP A 84 8.02 10.95 4.70
N THR A 85 6.84 11.08 5.29
CA THR A 85 6.66 11.20 6.74
C THR A 85 5.64 10.17 7.18
N PHE A 86 5.97 9.41 8.22
CA PHE A 86 5.20 8.25 8.69
C PHE A 86 4.55 8.44 10.06
N ASN A 87 4.69 9.64 10.66
CA ASN A 87 4.13 9.94 11.97
C ASN A 87 2.62 10.29 11.95
N GLN A 88 1.99 10.27 10.77
CA GLN A 88 0.57 10.55 10.61
C GLN A 88 -0.13 9.47 9.79
N PRO A 89 -1.18 8.82 10.33
CA PRO A 89 -1.67 8.94 11.71
C PRO A 89 -0.64 8.46 12.75
N ALA A 90 -0.76 8.94 14.00
CA ALA A 90 0.18 8.60 15.07
C ALA A 90 0.15 7.08 15.35
N GLY A 91 1.33 6.47 15.49
CA GLY A 91 1.47 5.03 15.71
C GLY A 91 1.39 4.17 14.44
N GLN A 92 1.04 4.73 13.28
CA GLN A 92 0.93 3.96 12.03
C GLN A 92 2.24 3.28 11.65
N LEU A 93 3.38 3.96 11.78
CA LEU A 93 4.69 3.39 11.47
C LEU A 93 4.97 2.11 12.26
N ALA A 94 4.65 2.10 13.56
CA ALA A 94 4.84 0.95 14.41
C ALA A 94 3.88 -0.18 14.04
N LEU A 95 2.61 0.15 13.76
CA LEU A 95 1.61 -0.83 13.31
C LEU A 95 2.04 -1.49 12.00
N VAL A 96 2.37 -0.71 10.96
CA VAL A 96 2.88 -1.22 9.67
C VAL A 96 4.14 -2.05 9.86
N SER A 97 5.07 -1.63 10.73
CA SER A 97 6.26 -2.41 11.04
C SER A 97 5.92 -3.76 11.68
N SER A 98 4.90 -3.81 12.54
CA SER A 98 4.46 -5.05 13.20
C SER A 98 3.61 -5.97 12.32
N THR A 99 3.04 -5.47 11.21
CA THR A 99 2.15 -6.24 10.30
C THR A 99 2.90 -6.67 9.02
N PRO A 100 3.31 -7.94 8.89
CA PRO A 100 4.25 -8.36 7.85
C PRO A 100 3.82 -8.24 6.40
N GLU A 101 2.53 -8.22 6.16
CA GLU A 101 1.90 -8.19 4.84
C GLU A 101 1.61 -6.77 4.32
N ILE A 102 1.93 -5.74 5.12
CA ILE A 102 1.68 -4.35 4.75
C ILE A 102 2.96 -3.66 4.30
N PHE A 103 2.87 -3.00 3.15
CA PHE A 103 3.96 -2.24 2.55
C PHE A 103 3.52 -0.80 2.33
N TYR A 104 4.44 0.13 2.56
CA TYR A 104 4.27 1.49 2.12
C TYR A 104 4.43 1.60 0.61
N CYS A 105 3.51 2.32 -0.02
CA CYS A 105 3.57 2.77 -1.40
C CYS A 105 4.06 4.22 -1.44
N LEU A 106 5.27 4.42 -1.95
CA LEU A 106 6.05 5.64 -1.85
C LEU A 106 6.36 6.21 -3.25
N PRO A 107 5.53 7.13 -3.77
CA PRO A 107 5.75 7.77 -5.07
C PRO A 107 7.02 8.60 -5.07
N THR A 108 7.86 8.44 -6.09
CA THR A 108 9.16 9.12 -6.24
C THR A 108 9.07 10.28 -7.24
N PHE A 109 7.92 10.94 -7.27
CA PHE A 109 7.63 12.06 -8.16
C PHE A 109 6.62 13.02 -7.53
N ILE A 110 6.53 14.24 -8.05
CA ILE A 110 5.54 15.26 -7.66
C ILE A 110 4.89 15.96 -8.86
N ASN A 111 5.26 15.57 -10.09
CA ASN A 111 4.68 16.12 -11.30
C ASN A 111 3.48 15.26 -11.74
N ARG A 112 2.31 15.88 -11.90
CA ARG A 112 1.10 15.22 -12.39
C ARG A 112 1.26 14.62 -13.80
N ASP A 113 2.21 15.11 -14.60
CA ASP A 113 2.48 14.55 -15.93
C ASP A 113 2.93 13.08 -15.88
N LEU A 114 3.48 12.63 -14.75
CA LEU A 114 3.91 11.24 -14.56
C LEU A 114 2.78 10.31 -14.09
N ARG A 115 1.52 10.76 -14.10
CA ARG A 115 0.37 9.94 -13.67
C ARG A 115 0.24 8.61 -14.42
N SER A 116 0.56 8.58 -15.72
CA SER A 116 0.46 7.36 -16.54
C SER A 116 1.53 6.33 -16.17
N GLU A 117 2.65 6.79 -15.62
CA GLU A 117 3.80 5.98 -15.21
C GLU A 117 3.89 5.86 -13.67
N ALA A 118 2.81 6.16 -12.95
CA ALA A 118 2.81 6.30 -11.49
C ALA A 118 3.32 5.03 -10.80
N LEU A 119 2.91 3.85 -11.28
CA LEU A 119 3.34 2.56 -10.74
C LEU A 119 4.85 2.34 -10.88
N HIS A 120 5.43 2.67 -12.03
CA HIS A 120 6.87 2.58 -12.27
C HIS A 120 7.66 3.54 -11.38
N HIS A 121 7.03 4.67 -11.02
CA HIS A 121 7.58 5.65 -10.10
C HIS A 121 7.13 5.47 -8.65
N CYS A 122 6.59 4.31 -8.26
CA CYS A 122 6.31 3.97 -6.86
C CYS A 122 7.42 3.05 -6.31
N LEU A 123 7.80 3.26 -5.04
CA LEU A 123 8.57 2.30 -4.26
C LEU A 123 7.64 1.55 -3.30
N PHE A 124 7.86 0.26 -3.18
CA PHE A 124 7.23 -0.62 -2.19
C PHE A 124 8.26 -0.93 -1.12
N TRP A 125 7.98 -0.53 0.11
CA TRP A 125 8.95 -0.59 1.20
C TRP A 125 8.27 -0.92 2.53
N ARG A 126 9.01 -1.54 3.45
CA ARG A 126 8.55 -1.82 4.80
C ARG A 126 9.58 -1.36 5.83
N PRO A 127 9.15 -0.73 6.95
CA PRO A 127 10.04 -0.35 8.03
C PRO A 127 10.56 -1.56 8.82
N ASP A 128 11.87 -1.54 9.09
CA ASP A 128 12.52 -2.46 10.02
C ASP A 128 12.10 -2.16 11.46
N PRO A 129 11.49 -3.11 12.20
CA PRO A 129 11.10 -2.93 13.59
C PRO A 129 12.24 -2.53 14.53
N SER A 130 13.48 -2.86 14.18
CA SER A 130 14.67 -2.55 14.99
C SER A 130 15.20 -1.13 14.78
N ASP A 131 14.79 -0.45 13.70
CA ASP A 131 15.28 0.87 13.31
C ASP A 131 14.17 1.71 12.66
N LEU A 132 13.23 2.16 13.50
CA LEU A 132 12.09 2.96 13.09
C LEU A 132 12.47 4.45 12.96
N ASN A 133 12.35 4.97 11.73
CA ASN A 133 12.48 6.40 11.45
C ASN A 133 11.15 6.97 10.95
N ASN A 134 10.70 8.06 11.59
CA ASN A 134 9.46 8.76 11.21
C ASN A 134 9.55 9.49 9.86
N ASN A 135 10.75 9.64 9.29
CA ASN A 135 10.95 10.21 7.97
C ASN A 135 11.95 9.38 7.17
N ALA A 136 11.71 9.28 5.86
CA ALA A 136 12.65 8.68 4.92
C ALA A 136 12.79 9.53 3.66
N TRP A 137 13.93 9.35 2.98
CA TRP A 137 14.31 10.15 1.82
C TRP A 137 14.57 9.27 0.60
N TYR A 138 14.23 9.81 -0.57
CA TYR A 138 14.53 9.17 -1.83
C TYR A 138 15.96 9.48 -2.25
N ASP A 139 16.79 8.43 -2.34
CA ASP A 139 18.11 8.37 -3.00
C ASP A 139 18.82 9.73 -3.14
N ASN A 140 19.28 10.25 -2.00
CA ASN A 140 20.10 11.46 -1.97
C ASN A 140 21.34 11.25 -1.13
N SER A 141 22.35 10.63 -1.74
CA SER A 141 23.70 10.51 -1.18
C SER A 141 24.35 11.85 -0.84
N ALA A 142 23.85 12.95 -1.39
CA ALA A 142 24.31 14.32 -1.11
C ALA A 142 23.44 15.07 -0.07
N ALA A 143 22.34 14.49 0.42
CA ALA A 143 21.51 15.11 1.43
C ALA A 143 22.24 15.09 2.77
N LYS A 144 22.62 16.26 3.27
CA LYS A 144 23.07 16.44 4.66
C LYS A 144 21.87 16.35 5.59
N THR A 145 21.33 15.15 5.75
CA THR A 145 20.14 14.90 6.55
C THR A 145 20.37 13.75 7.53
N PRO A 146 19.87 13.83 8.79
CA PRO A 146 19.99 12.74 9.75
C PRO A 146 19.00 11.59 9.50
N TYR A 147 18.22 11.63 8.42
CA TYR A 147 17.13 10.71 8.15
C TYR A 147 17.55 9.56 7.22
N LYS A 148 16.89 8.41 7.35
CA LYS A 148 17.25 7.14 6.72
C LYS A 148 17.02 7.13 5.20
N GLN A 149 18.02 6.67 4.45
CA GLN A 149 17.86 6.22 3.06
C GLN A 149 17.10 4.89 3.07
N LEU A 150 16.16 4.72 2.12
CA LEU A 150 15.34 3.51 2.06
C LEU A 150 16.11 2.32 1.49
N ASP A 151 16.76 1.58 2.37
CA ASP A 151 17.32 0.27 2.06
C ASP A 151 16.19 -0.73 1.73
N GLU A 152 16.48 -1.68 0.83
CA GLU A 152 15.56 -2.76 0.41
C GLU A 152 14.22 -2.31 -0.21
N SER A 153 14.09 -1.04 -0.57
CA SER A 153 12.92 -0.56 -1.32
C SER A 153 12.87 -1.18 -2.71
N MET A 154 11.67 -1.54 -3.16
CA MET A 154 11.45 -2.26 -4.41
C MET A 154 10.61 -1.45 -5.39
N ARG A 155 10.93 -1.50 -6.67
CA ARG A 155 9.99 -1.08 -7.74
C ARG A 155 8.97 -2.19 -7.99
N TRP A 156 7.84 -1.84 -8.61
CA TRP A 156 6.73 -2.77 -8.83
C TRP A 156 7.16 -4.14 -9.37
N GLY A 157 7.99 -4.21 -10.41
CA GLY A 157 8.42 -5.47 -11.00
C GLY A 157 9.07 -6.41 -9.99
N LEU A 158 10.07 -5.93 -9.25
CA LEU A 158 10.77 -6.71 -8.22
C LEU A 158 9.86 -7.04 -7.03
N PHE A 159 9.03 -6.07 -6.61
CA PHE A 159 8.07 -6.29 -5.53
C PHE A 159 7.09 -7.41 -5.88
N PHE A 160 6.50 -7.35 -7.07
CA PHE A 160 5.54 -8.33 -7.56
C PHE A 160 6.18 -9.71 -7.75
N GLU A 161 7.38 -9.77 -8.32
CA GLU A 161 8.14 -11.01 -8.44
C GLU A 161 8.35 -11.67 -7.07
N ARG A 162 8.91 -10.93 -6.11
CA ARG A 162 9.16 -11.46 -4.77
C ARG A 162 7.87 -11.84 -4.04
N LEU A 163 6.78 -11.10 -4.26
CA LEU A 163 5.46 -11.44 -3.73
C LEU A 163 5.00 -12.81 -4.22
N MET A 164 5.09 -13.06 -5.52
CA MET A 164 4.68 -14.32 -6.14
C MET A 164 5.57 -15.48 -5.69
N TYR A 165 6.88 -15.26 -5.52
CA TYR A 165 7.83 -16.26 -5.03
C TYR A 165 7.87 -16.42 -3.49
N CYS A 166 7.04 -15.68 -2.76
CA CYS A 166 7.02 -15.71 -1.28
C CYS A 166 8.39 -15.35 -0.64
N ASP A 167 9.12 -14.45 -1.29
CA ASP A 167 10.46 -13.99 -0.89
C ASP A 167 10.43 -12.64 -0.15
N ILE A 168 9.22 -12.11 0.12
CA ILE A 168 8.98 -10.93 0.94
C ILE A 168 7.83 -11.18 1.93
N GLY A 169 7.81 -10.39 3.00
CA GLY A 169 6.88 -10.58 4.12
C GLY A 169 7.40 -11.61 5.14
N LYS A 170 6.56 -11.97 6.12
CA LYS A 170 6.90 -13.00 7.11
C LYS A 170 6.29 -14.33 6.65
N LYS A 171 7.14 -15.32 6.39
CA LYS A 171 6.69 -16.71 6.25
C LYS A 171 6.05 -17.13 7.58
N VAL A 172 4.78 -17.51 7.54
CA VAL A 172 4.14 -18.19 8.68
C VAL A 172 4.83 -19.55 8.77
N GLY A 173 5.74 -19.72 9.74
CA GLY A 173 6.53 -20.94 9.89
C GLY A 173 5.68 -22.07 10.48
N GLY A 174 5.86 -23.29 9.97
CA GLY A 174 5.11 -24.47 10.40
C GLY A 174 3.73 -24.56 9.76
N SER A 175 3.01 -25.66 9.99
CA SER A 175 1.56 -25.77 9.74
C SER A 175 0.95 -24.42 10.06
N GLY A 176 0.60 -23.66 9.01
CA GLY A 176 0.29 -22.26 9.19
C GLY A 176 -0.72 -22.17 10.32
N ASP A 177 -0.62 -21.13 11.14
CA ASP A 177 -1.71 -20.77 12.04
C ASP A 177 -2.87 -20.25 11.17
N VAL A 178 -3.34 -21.15 10.30
CA VAL A 178 -4.46 -21.05 9.38
C VAL A 178 -5.68 -20.80 10.23
N ASP A 179 -5.75 -21.39 11.42
CA ASP A 179 -6.84 -21.14 12.36
C ASP A 179 -6.84 -19.70 12.85
N SER A 180 -5.71 -19.10 13.22
CA SER A 180 -5.65 -17.67 13.61
C SER A 180 -5.81 -16.74 12.42
N LEU A 181 -5.23 -17.05 11.26
CA LEU A 181 -5.41 -16.23 10.05
C LEU A 181 -6.86 -16.31 9.55
N THR A 182 -7.44 -17.50 9.51
CA THR A 182 -8.85 -17.76 9.18
C THR A 182 -9.74 -17.13 10.24
N ALA A 183 -9.40 -17.18 11.53
CA ALA A 183 -10.16 -16.49 12.57
C ALA A 183 -10.07 -14.97 12.44
N LYS A 184 -8.92 -14.40 12.08
CA LYS A 184 -8.78 -12.96 11.82
C LYS A 184 -9.55 -12.52 10.58
N ILE A 185 -9.48 -13.29 9.51
CA ILE A 185 -10.22 -13.04 8.26
C ILE A 185 -11.73 -13.25 8.47
N ALA A 186 -12.13 -14.32 9.16
CA ALA A 186 -13.52 -14.61 9.50
C ALA A 186 -14.07 -13.58 10.48
N ALA A 187 -13.30 -13.12 11.47
CA ALA A 187 -13.71 -12.02 12.35
C ALA A 187 -13.87 -10.71 11.58
N PHE A 188 -13.00 -10.44 10.59
CA PHE A 188 -13.15 -9.30 9.69
C PHE A 188 -14.47 -9.39 8.89
N TYR A 189 -14.77 -10.54 8.31
CA TYR A 189 -16.00 -10.75 7.52
C TYR A 189 -17.27 -10.85 8.37
N GLN A 190 -17.25 -11.49 9.54
CA GLN A 190 -18.40 -11.52 10.46
C GLN A 190 -18.78 -10.11 10.91
N ARG A 191 -17.79 -9.23 11.11
CA ARG A 191 -18.04 -7.82 11.41
C ARG A 191 -18.70 -7.09 10.25
N GLU A 192 -18.25 -7.35 9.01
CA GLU A 192 -18.88 -6.84 7.79
C GLU A 192 -20.31 -7.36 7.63
N THR A 193 -20.56 -8.66 7.86
CA THR A 193 -21.90 -9.25 7.77
C THR A 193 -22.84 -8.68 8.84
N ILE A 194 -22.35 -8.47 10.06
CA ILE A 194 -23.14 -7.84 11.13
C ILE A 194 -23.40 -6.36 10.82
N LEU A 195 -22.41 -5.62 10.31
CA LEU A 195 -22.59 -4.21 9.92
C LEU A 195 -23.53 -4.06 8.73
N ARG A 196 -23.42 -4.92 7.71
CA ARG A 196 -24.35 -4.96 6.56
C ARG A 196 -25.74 -5.42 6.97
N ALA A 197 -25.87 -6.35 7.91
CA ALA A 197 -27.18 -6.75 8.44
C ALA A 197 -27.87 -5.58 9.16
N ILE A 198 -27.11 -4.82 9.96
CA ILE A 198 -27.60 -3.61 10.64
C ILE A 198 -27.96 -2.50 9.62
N GLU A 199 -27.19 -2.35 8.55
CA GLU A 199 -27.48 -1.38 7.46
C GLU A 199 -28.67 -1.84 6.59
N SER A 200 -28.84 -3.15 6.37
CA SER A 200 -29.95 -3.73 5.60
C SER A 200 -31.29 -3.74 6.34
N GLU A 201 -31.29 -3.59 7.67
CA GLU A 201 -32.52 -3.35 8.45
C GLU A 201 -33.06 -1.92 8.25
N HIS A 202 -32.34 -1.04 7.54
CA HIS A 202 -32.77 0.34 7.25
C HIS A 202 -32.91 0.70 5.76
N GLU A 203 -32.43 -0.13 4.83
CA GLU A 203 -32.70 0.07 3.40
C GLU A 203 -33.03 -1.26 2.72
N GLY A 204 -34.25 -1.33 2.18
CA GLY A 204 -34.73 -2.48 1.44
C GLY A 204 -33.99 -2.66 0.11
N ASN A 205 -33.76 -3.94 -0.21
CA ASN A 205 -33.36 -4.49 -1.51
C ASN A 205 -32.10 -3.92 -2.14
N LEU A 206 -31.07 -4.77 -2.32
CA LEU A 206 -30.34 -4.88 -3.57
C LEU A 206 -29.68 -6.28 -3.68
N ASP A 207 -30.02 -6.96 -4.77
CA ASP A 207 -29.50 -8.25 -5.22
C ASP A 207 -27.98 -8.27 -5.41
N GLY A 208 -27.36 -9.42 -5.13
CA GLY A 208 -25.99 -9.73 -5.54
C GLY A 208 -25.28 -10.72 -4.60
N GLU A 209 -25.61 -12.02 -4.70
CA GLU A 209 -24.79 -13.06 -4.08
C GLU A 209 -23.45 -13.21 -4.85
N GLU A 210 -22.37 -12.63 -4.32
CA GLU A 210 -21.00 -13.00 -4.69
C GLU A 210 -20.37 -13.84 -3.56
N GLY A 211 -20.56 -15.15 -3.64
CA GLY A 211 -19.79 -16.11 -2.83
C GLY A 211 -18.30 -16.02 -3.18
N THR A 212 -17.46 -15.63 -2.22
CA THR A 212 -16.01 -15.64 -2.38
C THR A 212 -15.44 -17.01 -2.00
N TYR A 213 -14.76 -17.66 -2.95
CA TYR A 213 -14.07 -18.94 -2.73
C TYR A 213 -12.74 -18.73 -1.99
N VAL A 214 -12.53 -19.48 -0.90
CA VAL A 214 -11.22 -19.62 -0.24
C VAL A 214 -10.67 -21.01 -0.60
N LEU A 215 -9.54 -21.06 -1.29
CA LEU A 215 -8.85 -22.33 -1.60
C LEU A 215 -7.93 -22.69 -0.42
N VAL A 216 -8.32 -23.71 0.34
CA VAL A 216 -7.45 -24.38 1.32
C VAL A 216 -6.55 -25.34 0.54
N ILE A 217 -5.23 -25.12 0.57
CA ILE A 217 -4.27 -26.08 0.03
C ILE A 217 -3.89 -27.02 1.18
N GLU A 218 -4.51 -28.20 1.22
CA GLU A 218 -3.95 -29.33 1.97
C GLU A 218 -2.67 -29.78 1.26
N ARG A 219 -1.58 -29.93 2.02
CA ARG A 219 -0.45 -30.74 1.56
C ARG A 219 -0.69 -32.17 2.05
N SER A 220 -0.70 -33.10 1.11
CA SER A 220 -0.48 -34.52 1.38
C SER A 220 0.91 -34.71 1.99
N GLU A 221 0.98 -35.58 3.00
CA GLU A 221 2.13 -35.94 3.85
C GLU A 221 3.48 -36.07 3.12
#